data_AF-A0A139HTF7-F1
#
_entry.id   AF-A0A139HTF7-F1
#
_cell.length_a   1.000
_cell.length_b   1.000
_cell.length_c   1.000
_cell.angle_alpha   90.00
_cell.angle_beta   90.00
_cell.angle_gamma   90.00
#
_symmetry.space_group_name_H-M   'P 1'
#
loop_
_entity.id
_entity.type
_entity.pdbx_description
1 polymer ?
#
loop_
_entity_poly.entity_id
_entity_poly.type
_entity_poly.pdbx_seq_one_letter_code
_entity_poly.pdbx_strand_id
1 'polypeptide(L)'
;MSSTSTIAPSVDVLNLRGLKTRNHDAALRDQIVQNFLQAEKKWLVDESGNRLTWTKSFPIAALYEGDGISLYEDITRSDGYYLYREEISIIHDNKTVIASCLLDQTDGDLAKSRVAAAYKVEGAIQKKRSRQDSAIEDSSSTRTNWTDSLSRSLHLSVIDMGAGRPDKALVLLEALHSQMIAHRDDRAGFTASYYAVDLQHDDLRIRLANAVKSKPFLCSEDSKPETASSGPKIDVHGVCASYLDALEALNFRFSQAPAFNSGETEHRKCLLWLGSSFTNFEPGEAVALLRSFAHTAELRSRDCILIGIDCCQDPHRLSAAYGSQSAQWRKYAQNGIRNAANILGNEASIKMQSAGEWEYVARWDALRKRHVRFMKAPRNMSFDVAVDQCSKSKCSIKICKGEHIFLSQSYKYDHRELEMLFRDAGLVVSNEWSNERGDSLLFLLTKM
;
A
#
# COMPACT_ATOMS: atom_id res chain seq x y z
N MET A 1 23.29 -23.34 34.05
CA MET A 1 22.43 -22.36 33.36
C MET A 1 22.62 -22.58 31.87
N SER A 2 21.69 -23.31 31.25
CA SER A 2 21.71 -23.55 29.80
C SER A 2 21.20 -22.30 29.12
N SER A 3 22.07 -21.64 28.36
CA SER A 3 21.71 -20.52 27.48
C SER A 3 20.89 -21.08 26.32
N THR A 4 19.58 -21.04 26.43
CA THR A 4 18.67 -21.22 25.30
C THR A 4 18.90 -20.08 24.33
N SER A 5 19.69 -20.33 23.29
CA SER A 5 19.76 -19.52 22.07
C SER A 5 18.34 -19.41 21.52
N THR A 6 17.65 -18.30 21.82
CA THR A 6 16.35 -17.99 21.26
C THR A 6 16.57 -17.67 19.78
N ILE A 7 16.35 -18.65 18.91
CA ILE A 7 16.31 -18.45 17.46
C ILE A 7 15.26 -17.36 17.23
N ALA A 8 15.63 -16.27 16.55
CA ALA A 8 14.69 -15.21 16.23
C ALA A 8 13.54 -15.81 15.40
N PRO A 9 12.27 -15.43 15.64
CA PRO A 9 11.15 -15.99 14.89
C PRO A 9 11.36 -15.74 13.40
N SER A 10 11.45 -16.82 12.62
CA SER A 10 11.43 -16.74 11.16
C SER A 10 9.99 -16.59 10.69
N VAL A 11 9.82 -15.73 9.68
CA VAL A 11 8.59 -15.61 8.91
C VAL A 11 8.95 -16.08 7.50
N ASP A 12 8.26 -17.11 7.02
CA ASP A 12 8.43 -17.55 5.64
C ASP A 12 7.87 -16.49 4.66
N VAL A 13 8.61 -16.24 3.59
CA VAL A 13 8.26 -15.28 2.56
C VAL A 13 8.24 -15.99 1.21
N LEU A 14 7.06 -16.11 0.62
CA LEU A 14 6.90 -16.70 -0.70
C LEU A 14 7.58 -15.82 -1.75
N ASN A 15 8.72 -16.26 -2.29
CA ASN A 15 9.55 -15.46 -3.20
C ASN A 15 9.24 -15.70 -4.70
N LEU A 16 8.07 -15.25 -5.15
CA LEU A 16 7.67 -15.36 -6.56
C LEU A 16 8.55 -14.53 -7.49
N ARG A 17 9.00 -13.35 -7.01
CA ARG A 17 9.92 -12.49 -7.76
C ARG A 17 11.27 -13.18 -7.98
N GLY A 18 11.80 -13.86 -6.95
CA GLY A 18 13.00 -14.68 -6.98
C GLY A 18 12.99 -15.74 -8.09
N LEU A 19 11.87 -16.48 -8.17
CA LEU A 19 11.63 -17.52 -9.18
C LEU A 19 11.59 -16.95 -10.61
N LYS A 20 11.29 -15.66 -10.76
CA LYS A 20 11.21 -14.94 -12.04
C LYS A 20 12.38 -13.97 -12.26
N THR A 21 13.42 -13.94 -11.43
CA THR A 21 14.46 -12.88 -11.41
C THR A 21 15.03 -12.50 -12.76
N ARG A 22 15.48 -13.48 -13.57
CA ARG A 22 15.96 -13.20 -14.94
C ARG A 22 14.90 -12.55 -15.82
N ASN A 23 13.63 -12.92 -15.67
CA ASN A 23 12.52 -12.34 -16.43
C ASN A 23 12.11 -10.97 -15.88
N HIS A 24 12.29 -10.71 -14.58
CA HIS A 24 11.92 -9.44 -13.97
C HIS A 24 12.88 -8.32 -14.36
N ASP A 25 14.19 -8.53 -14.21
CA ASP A 25 15.20 -7.54 -14.60
C ASP A 25 15.14 -7.30 -16.12
N ALA A 26 14.87 -8.36 -16.90
CA ALA A 26 14.60 -8.26 -18.32
C ALA A 26 13.39 -7.38 -18.63
N ALA A 27 12.24 -7.65 -17.99
CA ALA A 27 11.02 -6.88 -18.21
C ALA A 27 11.18 -5.41 -17.81
N LEU A 28 11.82 -5.14 -16.67
CA LEU A 28 12.07 -3.77 -16.21
C LEU A 28 13.03 -3.04 -17.15
N ARG A 29 14.08 -3.73 -17.62
CA ARG A 29 15.01 -3.19 -18.62
C ARG A 29 14.29 -2.84 -19.92
N ASP A 30 13.50 -3.77 -20.45
CA ASP A 30 12.81 -3.58 -21.73
C ASP A 30 11.79 -2.44 -21.63
N GLN A 31 11.13 -2.31 -20.48
CA GLN A 31 10.27 -1.16 -20.18
C GLN A 31 11.04 0.17 -20.18
N ILE A 32 12.24 0.23 -19.57
CA ILE A 32 13.07 1.45 -19.59
C ILE A 32 13.48 1.78 -21.04
N VAL A 33 13.93 0.78 -21.81
CA VAL A 33 14.33 0.98 -23.21
C VAL A 33 13.16 1.51 -24.03
N GLN A 34 11.98 0.89 -23.95
CA GLN A 34 10.77 1.34 -24.65
C GLN A 34 10.40 2.78 -24.25
N ASN A 35 10.40 3.10 -22.96
CA ASN A 35 10.11 4.45 -22.46
C ASN A 35 11.12 5.50 -22.92
N PHE A 36 12.34 5.10 -23.27
CA PHE A 36 13.39 6.00 -23.73
C PHE A 36 13.37 6.21 -25.24
N LEU A 37 12.83 5.23 -25.97
CA LEU A 37 12.63 5.26 -27.42
C LEU A 37 11.27 5.83 -27.82
N GLN A 38 10.31 5.96 -26.89
CA GLN A 38 9.00 6.51 -27.20
C GLN A 38 9.11 7.93 -27.79
N ALA A 39 8.35 8.18 -28.85
CA ALA A 39 8.29 9.47 -29.52
C ALA A 39 7.17 10.38 -28.98
N GLU A 40 6.29 9.84 -28.13
CA GLU A 40 5.16 10.60 -27.61
C GLU A 40 5.64 11.74 -26.70
N LYS A 41 5.30 12.97 -27.10
CA LYS A 41 5.64 14.16 -26.34
C LYS A 41 4.54 14.48 -25.33
N LYS A 42 4.85 14.26 -24.05
CA LYS A 42 4.00 14.61 -22.92
C LYS A 42 4.30 16.04 -22.44
N TRP A 43 3.32 16.65 -21.79
CA TRP A 43 3.43 18.04 -21.32
C TRP A 43 2.53 18.33 -20.12
N LEU A 44 2.93 19.35 -19.37
CA LEU A 44 2.14 20.00 -18.32
C LEU A 44 2.34 21.51 -18.37
N VAL A 45 1.44 22.24 -17.71
CA VAL A 45 1.61 23.66 -17.40
C VAL A 45 1.87 23.74 -15.89
N ASP A 46 3.00 24.32 -15.51
CA ASP A 46 3.36 24.44 -14.11
C ASP A 46 2.63 25.59 -13.40
N GLU A 47 2.84 25.67 -12.09
CA GLU A 47 2.28 26.71 -11.22
C GLU A 47 2.61 28.16 -11.65
N SER A 48 3.65 28.35 -12.48
CA SER A 48 4.04 29.67 -13.03
C SER A 48 3.47 29.92 -14.42
N GLY A 49 2.64 29.01 -14.95
CA GLY A 49 2.10 29.08 -16.31
C GLY A 49 3.07 28.63 -17.40
N ASN A 50 4.24 28.08 -17.04
CA ASN A 50 5.22 27.63 -18.02
C ASN A 50 4.91 26.22 -18.49
N ARG A 51 5.07 25.99 -19.79
CA ARG A 51 4.92 24.65 -20.37
C ARG A 51 6.20 23.85 -20.19
N LEU A 52 6.12 22.73 -19.47
CA LEU A 52 7.18 21.73 -19.38
C LEU A 52 6.83 20.54 -20.28
N THR A 53 7.81 20.03 -21.04
CA THR A 53 7.62 18.89 -21.93
C THR A 53 8.69 17.82 -21.70
N TRP A 54 8.32 16.56 -21.88
CA TRP A 54 9.24 15.42 -21.80
C TRP A 54 8.80 14.32 -22.78
N THR A 55 9.74 13.43 -23.10
CA THR A 55 9.46 12.24 -23.91
C THR A 55 9.97 10.97 -23.23
N LYS A 56 10.87 11.05 -22.25
CA LYS A 56 11.46 9.88 -21.60
C LYS A 56 10.96 9.71 -20.17
N SER A 57 10.85 8.46 -19.73
CA SER A 57 10.42 8.14 -18.36
C SER A 57 11.15 6.94 -17.79
N PHE A 58 11.44 6.98 -16.49
CA PHE A 58 11.78 5.79 -15.73
C PHE A 58 10.52 5.19 -15.11
N PRO A 59 10.37 3.85 -15.15
CA PRO A 59 9.30 3.19 -14.41
C PRO A 59 9.52 3.35 -12.91
N ILE A 60 8.43 3.51 -12.17
CA ILE A 60 8.43 3.69 -10.70
C ILE A 60 9.20 2.57 -9.99
N ALA A 61 9.13 1.33 -10.50
CA ALA A 61 9.86 0.19 -9.95
C ALA A 61 11.37 0.45 -9.81
N ALA A 62 12.00 1.17 -10.75
CA ALA A 62 13.42 1.51 -10.67
C ALA A 62 13.78 2.38 -9.45
N LEU A 63 12.82 3.16 -8.93
CA LEU A 63 13.00 3.97 -7.72
C LEU A 63 13.10 3.12 -6.45
N TYR A 64 12.46 1.94 -6.45
CA TYR A 64 12.39 1.01 -5.32
C TYR A 64 13.50 -0.04 -5.32
N GLU A 65 14.31 -0.12 -6.38
CA GLU A 65 15.50 -0.97 -6.41
C GLU A 65 16.60 -0.46 -5.47
N GLY A 66 17.51 -1.36 -5.06
CA GLY A 66 18.60 -1.06 -4.15
C GLY A 66 18.10 -0.45 -2.83
N ASP A 67 18.63 0.72 -2.48
CA ASP A 67 18.27 1.45 -1.25
C ASP A 67 16.89 2.14 -1.32
N GLY A 68 16.11 1.89 -2.38
CA GLY A 68 14.88 2.61 -2.69
C GLY A 68 13.84 2.58 -1.57
N ILE A 69 13.60 1.42 -0.95
CA ILE A 69 12.65 1.32 0.16
C ILE A 69 13.12 2.15 1.36
N SER A 70 14.37 1.99 1.79
CA SER A 70 14.95 2.74 2.91
C SER A 70 14.88 4.26 2.68
N LEU A 71 15.22 4.71 1.47
CA LEU A 71 15.14 6.13 1.09
C LEU A 71 13.69 6.64 1.07
N TYR A 72 12.73 5.82 0.65
CA TYR A 72 11.31 6.17 0.73
C TYR A 72 10.83 6.24 2.17
N GLU A 73 11.29 5.35 3.05
CA GLU A 73 10.98 5.45 4.48
C GLU A 73 11.48 6.77 5.09
N ASP A 74 12.66 7.25 4.70
CA ASP A 74 13.16 8.56 5.15
C ASP A 74 12.28 9.71 4.68
N ILE A 75 11.68 9.62 3.48
CA ILE A 75 10.66 10.57 3.03
C ILE A 75 9.46 10.54 3.98
N THR A 76 8.96 9.34 4.31
CA THR A 76 7.78 9.20 5.20
C THR A 76 8.00 9.73 6.61
N ARG A 77 9.25 9.82 7.06
CA ARG A 77 9.63 10.38 8.37
C ARG A 77 9.83 11.90 8.33
N SER A 78 9.92 12.51 7.15
CA SER A 78 10.19 13.94 7.03
C SER A 78 9.02 14.80 7.48
N ASP A 79 9.31 15.94 8.11
CA ASP A 79 8.29 16.86 8.65
C ASP A 79 7.36 17.41 7.56
N GLY A 80 7.87 17.63 6.34
CA GLY A 80 7.07 18.10 5.21
C GLY A 80 6.09 17.07 4.66
N TYR A 81 6.36 15.77 4.83
CA TYR A 81 5.56 14.69 4.26
C TYR A 81 4.40 14.28 5.16
N TYR A 82 3.26 14.97 5.03
CA TYR A 82 2.09 14.76 5.88
C TYR A 82 1.39 13.41 5.66
N LEU A 83 1.39 12.90 4.42
CA LEU A 83 0.50 11.81 3.99
C LEU A 83 0.56 10.58 4.88
N TYR A 84 1.79 10.14 5.23
CA TYR A 84 1.95 8.96 6.08
C TYR A 84 1.31 9.16 7.47
N ARG A 85 1.51 10.35 8.07
CA ARG A 85 1.03 10.67 9.42
C ARG A 85 -0.48 10.86 9.46
N GLU A 86 -1.06 11.49 8.44
CA GLU A 86 -2.51 11.71 8.39
C GLU A 86 -3.24 10.38 8.17
N GLU A 87 -2.79 9.55 7.24
CA GLU A 87 -3.43 8.25 6.98
C GLU A 87 -3.37 7.31 8.19
N ILE A 88 -2.23 7.23 8.89
CA ILE A 88 -2.13 6.40 10.11
C ILE A 88 -2.97 6.97 11.27
N SER A 89 -3.14 8.29 11.36
CA SER A 89 -4.04 8.91 12.36
C SER A 89 -5.48 8.49 12.10
N ILE A 90 -5.95 8.56 10.86
CA ILE A 90 -7.31 8.14 10.48
C ILE A 90 -7.54 6.68 10.86
N ILE A 91 -6.59 5.80 10.53
CA ILE A 91 -6.67 4.38 10.89
C ILE A 91 -6.72 4.22 12.41
N HIS A 92 -5.85 4.90 13.15
CA HIS A 92 -5.79 4.82 14.61
C HIS A 92 -7.10 5.28 15.27
N ASP A 93 -7.64 6.41 14.83
CA ASP A 93 -8.82 7.03 15.42
C ASP A 93 -10.10 6.25 15.13
N ASN A 94 -10.11 5.44 14.06
CA ASN A 94 -11.28 4.66 13.64
C ASN A 94 -11.05 3.14 13.69
N LYS A 95 -9.93 2.65 14.27
CA LYS A 95 -9.50 1.24 14.15
C LYS A 95 -10.56 0.24 14.60
N THR A 96 -11.32 0.59 15.65
CA THR A 96 -12.39 -0.27 16.19
C THR A 96 -13.57 -0.36 15.22
N VAL A 97 -13.96 0.77 14.63
CA VAL A 97 -15.05 0.85 13.65
C VAL A 97 -14.66 0.14 12.36
N ILE A 98 -13.45 0.39 11.85
CA ILE A 98 -12.92 -0.28 10.66
C ILE A 98 -12.89 -1.79 10.89
N ALA A 99 -12.28 -2.26 12.00
CA ALA A 99 -12.26 -3.68 12.33
C ALA A 99 -13.67 -4.27 12.39
N SER A 100 -14.64 -3.59 12.99
CA SER A 100 -16.04 -4.05 13.03
C SER A 100 -16.65 -4.16 11.63
N CYS A 101 -16.41 -3.20 10.74
CA CYS A 101 -16.89 -3.24 9.35
C CYS A 101 -16.31 -4.41 8.56
N LEU A 102 -15.06 -4.80 8.83
CA LEU A 102 -14.44 -5.97 8.20
C LEU A 102 -15.07 -7.30 8.64
N LEU A 103 -15.71 -7.32 9.82
CA LEU A 103 -16.30 -8.50 10.43
C LEU A 103 -17.81 -8.59 10.27
N ASP A 104 -18.50 -7.45 10.14
CA ASP A 104 -19.95 -7.42 10.25
C ASP A 104 -20.61 -8.33 9.20
N GLN A 105 -21.53 -9.18 9.66
CA GLN A 105 -22.10 -10.27 8.88
C GLN A 105 -23.54 -9.99 8.41
N THR A 106 -24.04 -8.77 8.60
CA THR A 106 -25.45 -8.40 8.40
C THR A 106 -25.68 -7.53 7.17
N ASP A 107 -26.88 -7.64 6.59
CA ASP A 107 -27.36 -6.75 5.52
C ASP A 107 -27.20 -5.27 5.93
N GLY A 108 -26.85 -4.42 4.97
CA GLY A 108 -26.23 -3.10 5.17
C GLY A 108 -26.93 -2.08 6.09
N ASP A 109 -28.16 -2.33 6.54
CA ASP A 109 -28.90 -1.43 7.43
C ASP A 109 -28.66 -1.69 8.93
N LEU A 110 -28.35 -2.92 9.35
CA LEU A 110 -27.90 -3.18 10.73
C LEU A 110 -26.45 -2.75 10.95
N ALA A 111 -25.57 -2.96 9.96
CA ALA A 111 -24.20 -2.47 9.98
C ALA A 111 -24.13 -0.95 10.22
N LYS A 112 -24.98 -0.16 9.54
CA LYS A 112 -25.11 1.30 9.78
C LYS A 112 -25.51 1.64 11.21
N SER A 113 -26.44 0.90 11.82
CA SER A 113 -26.85 1.14 13.21
C SER A 113 -25.74 0.80 14.23
N ARG A 114 -24.88 -0.17 13.91
CA ARG A 114 -23.78 -0.63 14.79
C ARG A 114 -22.54 0.23 14.64
N VAL A 115 -22.23 0.65 13.42
CA VAL A 115 -21.26 1.70 13.12
C VAL A 115 -21.68 2.99 13.82
N ALA A 116 -22.97 3.38 13.78
CA ALA A 116 -23.48 4.51 14.54
C ALA A 116 -23.36 4.35 16.07
N ALA A 117 -23.50 3.13 16.60
CA ALA A 117 -23.25 2.86 18.02
C ALA A 117 -21.75 2.95 18.37
N ALA A 118 -20.86 2.48 17.50
CA ALA A 118 -19.41 2.60 17.67
C ALA A 118 -18.96 4.07 17.60
N TYR A 119 -19.48 4.88 16.67
CA TYR A 119 -19.26 6.33 16.62
C TYR A 119 -19.76 7.04 17.90
N LYS A 120 -20.86 6.58 18.52
CA LYS A 120 -21.33 7.11 19.82
C LYS A 120 -20.38 6.78 20.96
N VAL A 121 -19.80 5.57 20.97
CA VAL A 121 -18.81 5.16 21.98
C VAL A 121 -17.50 5.92 21.81
N GLU A 122 -16.99 6.07 20.59
CA GLU A 122 -15.79 6.87 20.29
C GLU A 122 -15.99 8.35 20.62
N GLY A 123 -17.12 8.94 20.21
CA GLY A 123 -17.47 10.32 20.58
C GLY A 123 -17.60 10.55 22.09
N ALA A 124 -18.05 9.54 22.84
CA ALA A 124 -18.09 9.57 24.30
C ALA A 124 -16.69 9.48 24.92
N ILE A 125 -15.80 8.62 24.38
CA ILE A 125 -14.40 8.50 24.82
C ILE A 125 -13.62 9.80 24.55
N GLN A 126 -13.85 10.45 23.41
CA GLN A 126 -13.20 11.71 23.03
C GLN A 126 -13.70 12.90 23.88
N LYS A 127 -15.00 12.92 24.23
CA LYS A 127 -15.56 13.85 25.23
C LYS A 127 -15.04 13.59 26.65
N LYS A 128 -14.75 12.34 27.02
CA LYS A 128 -14.15 11.98 28.32
C LYS A 128 -12.68 12.39 28.40
N ARG A 129 -11.94 12.34 27.28
CA ARG A 129 -10.55 12.83 27.20
C ARG A 129 -10.41 14.35 27.24
N SER A 130 -11.44 15.11 26.86
CA SER A 130 -11.47 16.58 26.97
C SER A 130 -12.00 17.12 28.30
N ARG A 131 -12.52 16.24 29.17
CA ARG A 131 -12.97 16.58 30.53
C ARG A 131 -12.24 15.70 31.54
N GLN A 132 -11.02 16.10 31.87
CA GLN A 132 -10.35 15.56 33.05
C GLN A 132 -10.78 16.42 34.25
N ASP A 133 -11.87 16.02 34.90
CA ASP A 133 -11.99 16.00 36.37
C ASP A 133 -13.36 15.45 36.82
N SER A 134 -13.28 14.58 37.82
CA SER A 134 -14.31 14.03 38.70
C SER A 134 -15.15 12.79 38.27
N ALA A 135 -15.09 11.83 39.19
CA ALA A 135 -16.00 10.74 39.54
C ALA A 135 -16.14 9.52 38.60
N ILE A 136 -15.83 8.37 39.23
CA ILE A 136 -16.11 7.01 38.82
C ILE A 136 -17.62 6.79 38.93
N GLU A 137 -18.26 6.40 37.83
CA GLU A 137 -19.55 5.70 37.87
C GLU A 137 -19.50 4.46 36.97
N ASP A 138 -19.99 3.39 37.57
CA ASP A 138 -20.14 2.04 37.07
C ASP A 138 -21.30 2.01 36.05
N SER A 139 -21.00 1.76 34.78
CA SER A 139 -22.02 1.65 33.73
C SER A 139 -22.11 0.22 33.23
N SER A 140 -23.17 -0.42 33.68
CA SER A 140 -23.70 -1.73 33.30
C SER A 140 -23.62 -2.04 31.80
N SER A 141 -23.26 -3.29 31.53
CA SER A 141 -23.21 -3.94 30.22
C SER A 141 -24.46 -3.72 29.35
N THR A 142 -24.31 -2.99 28.24
CA THR A 142 -25.13 -3.20 27.05
C THR A 142 -24.53 -4.34 26.23
N ARG A 143 -24.87 -5.58 26.61
CA ARG A 143 -24.75 -6.74 25.72
C ARG A 143 -25.79 -6.58 24.61
N THR A 144 -25.39 -6.02 23.48
CA THR A 144 -26.18 -6.12 22.24
C THR A 144 -26.23 -7.58 21.84
N ASN A 145 -27.43 -8.17 21.89
CA ASN A 145 -27.68 -9.57 21.51
C ASN A 145 -27.35 -9.78 20.03
N TRP A 146 -26.31 -10.56 19.78
CA TRP A 146 -25.82 -11.02 18.47
C TRP A 146 -26.61 -12.23 17.94
N THR A 147 -27.93 -12.26 18.12
CA THR A 147 -28.74 -13.45 17.81
C THR A 147 -29.82 -13.11 16.81
N ASP A 148 -29.45 -13.10 15.53
CA ASP A 148 -30.22 -13.78 14.47
C ASP A 148 -29.60 -13.56 13.09
N SER A 149 -28.44 -14.17 12.88
CA SER A 149 -28.06 -14.90 11.65
C SER A 149 -26.59 -15.26 11.80
N LEU A 150 -26.25 -16.55 11.91
CA LEU A 150 -25.04 -17.21 11.39
C LEU A 150 -24.70 -18.46 12.21
N SER A 151 -24.65 -19.59 11.50
CA SER A 151 -24.22 -20.90 12.01
C SER A 151 -22.83 -21.32 11.48
N ARG A 152 -22.04 -20.37 10.93
CA ARG A 152 -20.74 -20.64 10.27
C ARG A 152 -19.64 -19.79 10.90
N SER A 153 -18.47 -20.39 11.12
CA SER A 153 -17.24 -19.66 11.51
C SER A 153 -16.79 -18.70 10.40
N LEU A 154 -16.00 -17.69 10.74
CA LEU A 154 -15.45 -16.71 9.80
C LEU A 154 -13.92 -16.74 9.84
N HIS A 155 -13.29 -16.73 8.66
CA HIS A 155 -11.87 -16.45 8.50
C HIS A 155 -11.67 -15.22 7.62
N LEU A 156 -10.90 -14.24 8.11
CA LEU A 156 -10.56 -13.01 7.38
C LEU A 156 -9.10 -13.04 6.92
N SER A 157 -8.89 -13.01 5.60
CA SER A 157 -7.57 -12.79 4.99
C SER A 157 -7.37 -11.32 4.69
N VAL A 158 -6.48 -10.67 5.43
CA VAL A 158 -6.04 -9.27 5.20
C VAL A 158 -4.81 -9.30 4.30
N ILE A 159 -4.90 -8.74 3.10
CA ILE A 159 -3.84 -8.77 2.09
C ILE A 159 -3.34 -7.34 1.88
N ASP A 160 -2.13 -7.02 2.36
CA ASP A 160 -1.55 -5.69 2.28
C ASP A 160 -0.70 -5.50 1.02
N MET A 161 -1.25 -4.73 0.08
CA MET A 161 -0.74 -4.53 -1.26
C MET A 161 0.31 -3.41 -1.27
N GLY A 162 1.55 -3.76 -0.92
CA GLY A 162 2.66 -2.83 -0.78
C GLY A 162 2.91 -2.50 0.68
N ALA A 163 3.11 -3.55 1.48
CA ALA A 163 3.11 -3.48 2.93
C ALA A 163 4.18 -2.54 3.50
N GLY A 164 5.33 -2.39 2.81
CA GLY A 164 6.40 -1.49 3.21
C GLY A 164 6.68 -1.63 4.70
N ARG A 165 6.54 -0.53 5.44
CA ARG A 165 6.49 -0.53 6.90
C ARG A 165 5.10 -0.95 7.40
N PRO A 166 4.98 -2.04 8.19
CA PRO A 166 3.68 -2.60 8.55
C PRO A 166 2.92 -1.80 9.62
N ASP A 167 3.44 -0.66 10.08
CA ASP A 167 2.89 0.11 11.21
C ASP A 167 1.38 0.41 11.07
N LYS A 168 0.94 0.80 9.88
CA LYS A 168 -0.47 1.06 9.58
C LYS A 168 -1.33 -0.20 9.69
N ALA A 169 -0.88 -1.28 9.07
CA ALA A 169 -1.55 -2.57 9.16
C ALA A 169 -1.59 -3.08 10.60
N LEU A 170 -0.51 -2.94 11.38
CA LEU A 170 -0.43 -3.39 12.77
C LEU A 170 -1.47 -2.72 13.68
N VAL A 171 -1.80 -1.45 13.45
CA VAL A 171 -2.88 -0.76 14.18
C VAL A 171 -4.23 -1.42 13.92
N LEU A 172 -4.50 -1.79 12.67
CA LEU A 172 -5.73 -2.49 12.27
C LEU A 172 -5.75 -3.93 12.80
N LEU A 173 -4.64 -4.66 12.71
CA LEU A 173 -4.53 -6.03 13.20
C LEU A 173 -4.70 -6.12 14.72
N GLU A 174 -4.22 -5.14 15.48
CA GLU A 174 -4.46 -5.05 16.93
C GLU A 174 -5.96 -4.90 17.26
N ALA A 175 -6.69 -4.07 16.48
CA ALA A 175 -8.13 -3.91 16.63
C ALA A 175 -8.89 -5.19 16.26
N LEU A 176 -8.50 -5.86 15.17
CA LEU A 176 -9.06 -7.15 14.76
C LEU A 176 -8.83 -8.22 15.83
N HIS A 177 -7.62 -8.32 16.38
CA HIS A 177 -7.32 -9.25 17.47
C HIS A 177 -8.16 -8.97 18.72
N SER A 178 -8.39 -7.69 19.05
CA SER A 178 -9.29 -7.32 20.17
C SER A 178 -10.72 -7.81 19.94
N GLN A 179 -11.21 -7.75 18.69
CA GLN A 179 -12.50 -8.33 18.31
C GLN A 179 -12.48 -9.88 18.39
N MET A 180 -11.40 -10.55 17.97
CA MET A 180 -11.25 -12.00 18.12
C MET A 180 -11.37 -12.45 19.58
N ILE A 181 -10.77 -11.71 20.52
CA ILE A 181 -10.88 -12.01 21.95
C ILE A 181 -12.31 -11.78 22.45
N ALA A 182 -12.94 -10.67 22.06
CA ALA A 182 -14.29 -10.32 22.51
C ALA A 182 -15.34 -11.35 22.05
N HIS A 183 -15.12 -11.97 20.90
CA HIS A 183 -16.03 -12.94 20.27
C HIS A 183 -15.59 -14.41 20.42
N ARG A 184 -14.58 -14.70 21.24
CA ARG A 184 -14.01 -16.05 21.37
C ARG A 184 -15.03 -17.12 21.84
N ASP A 185 -16.03 -16.69 22.61
CA ASP A 185 -17.01 -17.57 23.26
C ASP A 185 -18.31 -17.68 22.42
N ASP A 186 -18.39 -16.98 21.27
CA ASP A 186 -19.51 -17.08 20.35
C ASP A 186 -19.47 -18.41 19.58
N ARG A 187 -20.63 -18.99 19.26
CA ARG A 187 -20.72 -20.32 18.59
C ARG A 187 -20.07 -20.36 17.21
N ALA A 188 -19.89 -19.20 16.57
CA ALA A 188 -19.21 -19.04 15.30
C ALA A 188 -17.79 -18.49 15.56
N GLY A 189 -16.77 -19.35 15.46
CA GLY A 189 -15.38 -18.94 15.68
C GLY A 189 -14.90 -17.91 14.64
N PHE A 190 -14.08 -16.95 15.06
CA PHE A 190 -13.46 -15.95 14.19
C PHE A 190 -11.94 -16.07 14.19
N THR A 191 -11.33 -16.13 12.99
CA THR A 191 -9.87 -16.21 12.80
C THR A 191 -9.42 -15.24 11.71
N ALA A 192 -8.13 -14.88 11.71
CA ALA A 192 -7.58 -13.99 10.69
C ALA A 192 -6.13 -14.34 10.32
N SER A 193 -5.78 -14.07 9.07
CA SER A 193 -4.42 -14.14 8.53
C SER A 193 -4.06 -12.82 7.84
N TYR A 194 -2.80 -12.43 7.95
CA TYR A 194 -2.22 -11.24 7.36
C TYR A 194 -1.16 -11.61 6.33
N TYR A 195 -1.36 -11.17 5.09
CA TYR A 195 -0.46 -11.41 3.96
C TYR A 195 0.17 -10.08 3.55
N ALA A 196 1.44 -9.87 3.89
CA ALA A 196 2.18 -8.67 3.48
C ALA A 196 2.82 -8.90 2.11
N VAL A 197 2.42 -8.10 1.11
CA VAL A 197 2.95 -8.15 -0.25
C VAL A 197 3.94 -7.00 -0.46
N ASP A 198 5.14 -7.32 -0.94
CA ASP A 198 6.16 -6.31 -1.26
C ASP A 198 7.14 -6.83 -2.33
N LEU A 199 8.03 -5.97 -2.83
CA LEU A 199 8.97 -6.29 -3.90
C LEU A 199 10.33 -6.79 -3.39
N GLN A 200 10.72 -6.50 -2.14
CA GLN A 200 12.03 -6.82 -1.59
C GLN A 200 11.95 -7.93 -0.54
N HIS A 201 12.43 -9.12 -0.90
CA HIS A 201 12.33 -10.34 -0.09
C HIS A 201 12.93 -10.21 1.32
N ASP A 202 14.22 -9.87 1.42
CA ASP A 202 14.93 -9.90 2.70
C ASP A 202 14.45 -8.82 3.66
N ASP A 203 14.19 -7.63 3.13
CA ASP A 203 13.61 -6.50 3.84
C ASP A 203 12.23 -6.84 4.39
N LEU A 204 11.34 -7.42 3.56
CA LEU A 204 10.02 -7.88 3.99
C LEU A 204 10.13 -8.93 5.10
N ARG A 205 11.01 -9.93 4.93
CA ARG A 205 11.25 -10.97 5.92
C ARG A 205 11.69 -10.39 7.28
N ILE A 206 12.64 -9.46 7.27
CA ILE A 206 13.16 -8.80 8.48
C ILE A 206 12.05 -7.98 9.15
N ARG A 207 11.27 -7.21 8.39
CA ARG A 207 10.17 -6.38 8.93
C ARG A 207 9.09 -7.25 9.59
N LEU A 208 8.70 -8.36 8.96
CA LEU A 208 7.69 -9.27 9.53
C LEU A 208 8.22 -10.01 10.77
N ALA A 209 9.47 -10.48 10.75
CA ALA A 209 10.09 -11.10 11.93
C ALA A 209 10.11 -10.15 13.14
N ASN A 210 10.43 -8.87 12.91
CA ASN A 210 10.39 -7.84 13.95
C ASN A 210 8.96 -7.55 14.43
N ALA A 211 7.97 -7.56 13.53
CA ALA A 211 6.57 -7.40 13.89
C ALA A 211 6.09 -8.57 14.79
N VAL A 212 6.34 -9.82 14.39
CA VAL A 212 5.99 -11.01 15.18
C VAL A 212 6.69 -11.00 16.54
N LYS A 213 7.98 -10.62 16.58
CA LYS A 213 8.72 -10.50 17.84
C LYS A 213 8.15 -9.44 18.79
N SER A 214 7.67 -8.32 18.25
CA SER A 214 7.22 -7.16 19.04
C SER A 214 5.73 -7.19 19.40
N LYS A 215 4.92 -8.01 18.71
CA LYS A 215 3.47 -8.08 18.88
C LYS A 215 3.02 -9.50 19.25
N PRO A 216 2.75 -9.79 20.54
CA PRO A 216 2.41 -11.14 21.01
C PRO A 216 1.15 -11.77 20.39
N PHE A 217 0.28 -10.95 19.80
CA PHE A 217 -0.94 -11.39 19.11
C PHE A 217 -0.70 -11.87 17.67
N LEU A 218 0.54 -11.74 17.16
CA LEU A 218 0.94 -12.27 15.86
C LEU A 218 1.65 -13.61 16.04
N CYS A 219 1.55 -14.47 15.04
CA CYS A 219 2.38 -15.66 14.90
C CYS A 219 2.77 -15.92 13.44
N SER A 220 3.86 -16.65 13.27
CA SER A 220 4.28 -17.32 12.04
C SER A 220 4.22 -18.84 12.25
N GLU A 221 4.32 -19.63 11.18
CA GLU A 221 4.36 -21.09 11.29
C GLU A 221 5.41 -21.58 12.31
N ASP A 222 6.60 -20.98 12.32
CA ASP A 222 7.70 -21.33 13.24
C ASP A 222 7.50 -20.88 14.69
N SER A 223 6.49 -20.04 14.96
CA SER A 223 6.19 -19.47 16.28
C SER A 223 4.80 -19.86 16.81
N LYS A 224 4.14 -20.83 16.18
CA LYS A 224 2.90 -21.42 16.69
C LYS A 224 3.21 -22.16 18.00
N PRO A 225 2.59 -21.79 19.13
CA PRO A 225 2.82 -22.49 20.38
C PRO A 225 2.31 -23.93 20.27
N GLU A 226 3.09 -24.88 20.81
CA GLU A 226 2.72 -26.31 20.86
C GLU A 226 1.49 -26.58 21.75
N THR A 227 1.03 -25.59 22.52
CA THR A 227 -0.08 -25.73 23.47
C THR A 227 -1.24 -24.78 23.16
N ALA A 228 -2.46 -25.29 23.27
CA ALA A 228 -3.72 -24.59 23.03
C ALA A 228 -4.08 -23.50 24.08
N SER A 229 -3.15 -23.12 24.97
CA SER A 229 -3.41 -22.17 26.07
C SER A 229 -3.13 -20.70 25.75
N SER A 230 -2.47 -20.41 24.63
CA SER A 230 -2.37 -19.03 24.14
C SER A 230 -3.67 -18.67 23.42
N GLY A 231 -4.28 -17.53 23.77
CA GLY A 231 -5.48 -17.03 23.11
C GLY A 231 -5.36 -16.85 21.58
N PRO A 232 -6.41 -16.34 20.90
CA PRO A 232 -6.41 -16.21 19.44
C PRO A 232 -5.22 -15.39 18.95
N LYS A 233 -4.61 -15.81 17.83
CA LYS A 233 -3.52 -15.10 17.17
C LYS A 233 -3.83 -14.87 15.69
N ILE A 234 -3.12 -13.93 15.09
CA ILE A 234 -3.17 -13.65 13.65
C ILE A 234 -1.94 -14.24 12.99
N ASP A 235 -2.16 -15.15 12.02
CA ASP A 235 -1.09 -15.76 11.24
C ASP A 235 -0.51 -14.74 10.24
N VAL A 236 0.80 -14.57 10.22
CA VAL A 236 1.53 -13.61 9.38
C VAL A 236 2.31 -14.33 8.30
N HIS A 237 2.13 -13.87 7.07
CA HIS A 237 2.80 -14.41 5.88
C HIS A 237 3.39 -13.28 5.04
N GLY A 238 4.55 -13.50 4.43
CA GLY A 238 5.12 -12.60 3.43
C GLY A 238 4.97 -13.13 2.01
N VAL A 239 4.77 -12.24 1.05
CA VAL A 239 4.79 -12.55 -0.39
C VAL A 239 5.66 -11.53 -1.11
N CYS A 240 6.80 -11.98 -1.64
CA CYS A 240 7.70 -11.15 -2.45
C CYS A 240 7.31 -11.26 -3.93
N ALA A 241 6.49 -10.32 -4.41
CA ALA A 241 5.89 -10.34 -5.74
C ALA A 241 5.32 -8.97 -6.16
N SER A 242 5.00 -8.83 -7.46
CA SER A 242 4.13 -7.74 -7.89
C SER A 242 2.71 -7.93 -7.35
N TYR A 243 1.89 -6.88 -7.36
CA TYR A 243 0.52 -6.92 -6.87
C TYR A 243 -0.31 -8.06 -7.48
N LEU A 244 -0.36 -8.14 -8.82
CA LEU A 244 -1.19 -9.14 -9.49
C LEU A 244 -0.64 -10.55 -9.33
N ASP A 245 0.70 -10.73 -9.40
CA ASP A 245 1.33 -12.03 -9.15
C ASP A 245 1.01 -12.55 -7.73
N ALA A 246 1.01 -11.67 -6.73
CA ALA A 246 0.67 -12.04 -5.36
C ALA A 246 -0.79 -12.50 -5.24
N LEU A 247 -1.72 -11.74 -5.83
CA LEU A 247 -3.15 -12.08 -5.79
C LEU A 247 -3.43 -13.42 -6.49
N GLU A 248 -2.82 -13.66 -7.66
CA GLU A 248 -2.93 -14.94 -8.37
C GLU A 248 -2.43 -16.11 -7.52
N ALA A 249 -1.24 -15.97 -6.94
CA ALA A 249 -0.65 -17.02 -6.11
C ALA A 249 -1.43 -17.27 -4.82
N LEU A 250 -1.91 -16.21 -4.16
CA LEU A 250 -2.73 -16.33 -2.96
C LEU A 250 -4.08 -16.97 -3.28
N ASN A 251 -4.74 -16.59 -4.38
CA ASN A 251 -5.98 -17.24 -4.81
C ASN A 251 -5.79 -18.71 -5.14
N PHE A 252 -4.70 -19.06 -5.82
CA PHE A 252 -4.37 -20.47 -6.03
C PHE A 252 -4.13 -21.19 -4.70
N ARG A 253 -3.42 -20.58 -3.74
CA ARG A 253 -3.23 -21.17 -2.41
C ARG A 253 -4.55 -21.35 -1.65
N PHE A 254 -5.45 -20.37 -1.72
CA PHE A 254 -6.75 -20.42 -1.07
C PHE A 254 -7.64 -21.51 -1.68
N SER A 255 -7.65 -21.68 -3.01
CA SER A 255 -8.46 -22.71 -3.67
C SER A 255 -7.99 -24.14 -3.37
N GLN A 256 -6.71 -24.33 -3.04
CA GLN A 256 -6.15 -25.63 -2.68
C GLN A 256 -6.31 -25.97 -1.19
N ALA A 257 -6.58 -24.98 -0.34
CA ALA A 257 -6.64 -25.18 1.10
C ALA A 257 -7.99 -25.83 1.51
N PRO A 258 -8.00 -27.04 2.11
CA PRO A 258 -9.25 -27.73 2.47
C PRO A 258 -10.16 -26.90 3.39
N ALA A 259 -9.56 -26.06 4.25
CA ALA A 259 -10.28 -25.14 5.12
C ALA A 259 -11.15 -24.11 4.35
N PHE A 260 -10.77 -23.75 3.13
CA PHE A 260 -11.52 -22.85 2.24
C PHE A 260 -12.64 -23.54 1.46
N ASN A 261 -12.62 -24.89 1.43
CA ASN A 261 -13.54 -25.69 0.61
C ASN A 261 -14.57 -26.49 1.43
N SER A 262 -14.45 -26.56 2.76
CA SER A 262 -15.34 -27.37 3.61
C SER A 262 -16.76 -26.80 3.77
N GLY A 263 -16.99 -25.51 3.43
CA GLY A 263 -18.29 -24.84 3.56
C GLY A 263 -18.74 -24.53 4.99
N GLU A 264 -17.99 -24.99 6.00
CA GLU A 264 -18.22 -24.76 7.42
C GLU A 264 -17.76 -23.36 7.87
N THR A 265 -16.70 -22.85 7.23
CA THR A 265 -16.13 -21.52 7.47
C THR A 265 -16.41 -20.60 6.29
N GLU A 266 -16.98 -19.43 6.53
CA GLU A 266 -17.03 -18.32 5.59
C GLU A 266 -15.63 -17.71 5.49
N HIS A 267 -15.13 -17.51 4.27
CA HIS A 267 -13.84 -16.88 4.02
C HIS A 267 -14.04 -15.54 3.36
N ARG A 268 -13.47 -14.49 3.96
CA ARG A 268 -13.50 -13.12 3.45
C ARG A 268 -12.11 -12.59 3.20
N LYS A 269 -12.00 -11.70 2.23
CA LYS A 269 -10.77 -11.01 1.86
C LYS A 269 -10.94 -9.50 2.11
N CYS A 270 -9.93 -8.90 2.70
CA CYS A 270 -9.77 -7.45 2.74
C CYS A 270 -8.43 -7.10 2.10
N LEU A 271 -8.47 -6.43 0.94
CA LEU A 271 -7.27 -5.89 0.33
C LEU A 271 -6.97 -4.53 0.96
N LEU A 272 -5.79 -4.35 1.57
CA LEU A 272 -5.32 -3.04 1.98
C LEU A 272 -4.51 -2.44 0.83
N TRP A 273 -4.86 -1.22 0.43
CA TRP A 273 -4.06 -0.46 -0.53
C TRP A 273 -3.87 0.97 -0.03
N LEU A 274 -2.86 1.13 0.80
CA LEU A 274 -2.60 2.35 1.56
C LEU A 274 -1.49 3.19 0.94
N GLY A 275 -1.28 4.38 1.49
CA GLY A 275 -0.21 5.30 1.12
C GLY A 275 -0.47 6.08 -0.17
N SER A 276 -1.72 6.15 -0.62
CA SER A 276 -2.12 6.85 -1.86
C SER A 276 -1.39 6.36 -3.12
N SER A 277 -0.90 5.12 -3.12
CA SER A 277 -0.19 4.52 -4.27
C SER A 277 -1.05 4.47 -5.53
N PHE A 278 -2.37 4.37 -5.36
CA PHE A 278 -3.41 4.52 -6.38
C PHE A 278 -3.25 5.80 -7.22
N THR A 279 -2.81 6.89 -6.61
CA THR A 279 -2.72 8.19 -7.28
C THR A 279 -1.55 8.30 -8.25
N ASN A 280 -0.63 7.33 -8.28
CA ASN A 280 0.51 7.36 -9.21
C ASN A 280 0.12 7.04 -10.66
N PHE A 281 -1.06 6.47 -10.88
CA PHE A 281 -1.57 6.05 -12.19
C PHE A 281 -2.43 7.13 -12.82
N GLU A 282 -2.48 7.17 -14.16
CA GLU A 282 -3.50 7.99 -14.83
C GLU A 282 -4.90 7.50 -14.45
N PRO A 283 -5.93 8.37 -14.41
CA PRO A 283 -7.26 7.99 -13.90
C PRO A 283 -7.83 6.71 -14.52
N GLY A 284 -7.70 6.55 -15.84
CA GLY A 284 -8.14 5.34 -16.54
C GLY A 284 -7.31 4.09 -16.20
N GLU A 285 -6.01 4.23 -15.99
CA GLU A 285 -5.13 3.14 -15.52
C GLU A 285 -5.46 2.75 -14.08
N ALA A 286 -5.79 3.72 -13.23
CA ALA A 286 -6.16 3.51 -11.84
C ALA A 286 -7.47 2.71 -11.73
N VAL A 287 -8.47 3.05 -12.56
CA VAL A 287 -9.72 2.27 -12.71
C VAL A 287 -9.43 0.85 -13.18
N ALA A 288 -8.61 0.70 -14.22
CA ALA A 288 -8.26 -0.62 -14.75
C ALA A 288 -7.55 -1.48 -13.69
N LEU A 289 -6.64 -0.90 -12.91
CA LEU A 289 -5.91 -1.60 -11.86
C LEU A 289 -6.82 -2.03 -10.71
N LEU A 290 -7.72 -1.16 -10.24
CA LEU A 290 -8.73 -1.53 -9.23
C LEU A 290 -9.63 -2.68 -9.72
N ARG A 291 -10.07 -2.63 -10.98
CA ARG A 291 -10.86 -3.70 -11.59
C ARG A 291 -10.07 -5.00 -11.64
N SER A 292 -8.79 -4.94 -12.01
CA SER A 292 -7.89 -6.10 -11.99
C SER A 292 -7.70 -6.65 -10.58
N PHE A 293 -7.54 -5.81 -9.55
CA PHE A 293 -7.47 -6.30 -8.17
C PHE A 293 -8.74 -7.03 -7.76
N ALA A 294 -9.91 -6.44 -8.02
CA ALA A 294 -11.19 -7.06 -7.70
C ALA A 294 -11.40 -8.39 -8.44
N HIS A 295 -10.99 -8.45 -9.72
CA HIS A 295 -11.09 -9.64 -10.55
C HIS A 295 -10.08 -10.73 -10.15
N THR A 296 -8.80 -10.40 -10.12
CA THR A 296 -7.70 -11.33 -9.84
C THR A 296 -7.75 -11.87 -8.41
N ALA A 297 -8.19 -11.07 -7.44
CA ALA A 297 -8.45 -11.53 -6.07
C ALA A 297 -9.78 -12.29 -5.94
N GLU A 298 -10.58 -12.40 -7.00
CA GLU A 298 -11.91 -13.02 -7.01
C GLU A 298 -12.82 -12.48 -5.89
N LEU A 299 -12.87 -11.16 -5.74
CA LEU A 299 -13.67 -10.54 -4.67
C LEU A 299 -15.16 -10.86 -4.82
N ARG A 300 -15.74 -11.34 -3.72
CA ARG A 300 -17.16 -11.67 -3.52
C ARG A 300 -17.88 -10.48 -2.86
N SER A 301 -19.20 -10.60 -2.69
CA SER A 301 -20.06 -9.52 -2.16
C SER A 301 -19.70 -9.04 -0.75
N ARG A 302 -19.00 -9.87 0.05
CA ARG A 302 -18.56 -9.54 1.42
C ARG A 302 -17.05 -9.33 1.54
N ASP A 303 -16.35 -9.38 0.42
CA ASP A 303 -14.95 -8.98 0.36
C ASP A 303 -14.86 -7.47 0.14
N CYS A 304 -13.75 -6.88 0.57
CA CYS A 304 -13.59 -5.43 0.51
C CYS A 304 -12.16 -5.00 0.15
N ILE A 305 -12.05 -3.73 -0.21
CA ILE A 305 -10.78 -3.03 -0.39
C ILE A 305 -10.77 -1.84 0.57
N LEU A 306 -9.82 -1.79 1.49
CA LEU A 306 -9.55 -0.61 2.30
C LEU A 306 -8.46 0.22 1.63
N ILE A 307 -8.83 1.35 1.04
CA ILE A 307 -7.95 2.19 0.21
C ILE A 307 -7.78 3.57 0.83
N GLY A 308 -6.52 4.00 0.95
CA GLY A 308 -6.17 5.34 1.44
C GLY A 308 -5.77 6.27 0.30
N ILE A 309 -6.36 7.45 0.25
CA ILE A 309 -6.21 8.41 -0.85
C ILE A 309 -5.92 9.81 -0.32
N ASP A 310 -4.84 10.40 -0.86
CA ASP A 310 -4.48 11.79 -0.65
C ASP A 310 -5.25 12.71 -1.60
N CYS A 311 -6.12 13.55 -1.03
CA CYS A 311 -6.96 14.50 -1.75
C CYS A 311 -6.50 15.95 -1.55
N CYS A 312 -5.35 16.17 -0.88
CA CYS A 312 -4.83 17.49 -0.61
C CYS A 312 -4.51 18.24 -1.91
N GLN A 313 -5.04 19.45 -2.03
CA GLN A 313 -4.77 20.36 -3.15
C GLN A 313 -4.18 21.70 -2.69
N ASP A 314 -3.77 21.81 -1.41
CA ASP A 314 -3.08 22.99 -0.88
C ASP A 314 -1.65 23.07 -1.43
N PRO A 315 -1.32 24.07 -2.28
CA PRO A 315 -0.01 24.16 -2.91
C PRO A 315 1.15 24.24 -1.91
N HIS A 316 0.95 24.83 -0.73
CA HIS A 316 2.01 24.96 0.27
C HIS A 316 2.34 23.61 0.92
N ARG A 317 1.31 22.86 1.34
CA ARG A 317 1.49 21.51 1.91
C ARG A 317 2.10 20.57 0.89
N LEU A 318 1.60 20.64 -0.33
CA LEU A 318 2.07 19.87 -1.46
C LEU A 318 3.53 20.18 -1.81
N SER A 319 3.91 21.45 -1.83
CA SER A 319 5.30 21.87 -2.02
C SER A 319 6.21 21.41 -0.88
N ALA A 320 5.74 21.46 0.37
CA ALA A 320 6.48 20.94 1.52
C ALA A 320 6.66 19.41 1.46
N ALA A 321 5.65 18.68 0.99
CA ALA A 321 5.66 17.23 0.90
C ALA A 321 6.49 16.70 -0.27
N TYR A 322 6.47 17.38 -1.43
CA TYR A 322 7.01 16.83 -2.70
C TYR A 322 8.02 17.74 -3.42
N GLY A 323 8.17 18.98 -2.98
CA GLY A 323 8.85 20.04 -3.74
C GLY A 323 10.34 19.80 -4.00
N SER A 324 10.88 20.48 -5.00
CA SER A 324 12.27 20.34 -5.47
C SER A 324 13.35 20.58 -4.40
N GLN A 325 13.01 21.28 -3.32
CA GLN A 325 13.93 21.57 -2.23
C GLN A 325 14.16 20.38 -1.29
N SER A 326 13.30 19.35 -1.35
CA SER A 326 13.45 18.16 -0.51
C SER A 326 14.73 17.38 -0.84
N ALA A 327 15.62 17.26 0.15
CA ALA A 327 16.83 16.46 0.03
C ALA A 327 16.53 14.96 0.01
N GLN A 328 15.48 14.52 0.72
CA GLN A 328 15.05 13.12 0.79
C GLN A 328 14.52 12.67 -0.58
N TRP A 329 13.62 13.46 -1.19
CA TRP A 329 13.15 13.17 -2.56
C TRP A 329 14.29 13.20 -3.57
N ARG A 330 15.22 14.15 -3.45
CA ARG A 330 16.40 14.20 -4.33
C ARG A 330 17.23 12.92 -4.24
N LYS A 331 17.55 12.45 -3.03
CA LYS A 331 18.30 11.20 -2.83
C LYS A 331 17.56 9.98 -3.40
N TYR A 332 16.26 9.87 -3.11
CA TYR A 332 15.41 8.80 -3.63
C TYR A 332 15.35 8.79 -5.17
N ALA A 333 15.20 9.95 -5.78
CA ALA A 333 15.15 10.09 -7.23
C ALA A 333 16.51 9.80 -7.89
N GLN A 334 17.62 10.21 -7.27
CA GLN A 334 18.98 9.89 -7.73
C GLN A 334 19.32 8.40 -7.58
N ASN A 335 18.79 7.70 -6.57
CA ASN A 335 18.83 6.24 -6.48
C ASN A 335 18.19 5.60 -7.72
N GLY A 336 17.00 6.07 -8.11
CA GLY A 336 16.32 5.63 -9.32
C GLY A 336 17.15 5.76 -10.60
N ILE A 337 17.83 6.89 -10.77
CA ILE A 337 18.76 7.10 -11.90
C ILE A 337 19.89 6.07 -11.91
N ARG A 338 20.49 5.81 -10.75
CA ARG A 338 21.58 4.85 -10.60
C ARG A 338 21.11 3.42 -10.93
N ASN A 339 19.96 3.03 -10.42
CA ASN A 339 19.39 1.71 -10.65
C ASN A 339 19.04 1.51 -12.12
N ALA A 340 18.37 2.48 -12.73
CA ALA A 340 18.03 2.39 -14.14
C ALA A 340 19.26 2.34 -15.04
N ALA A 341 20.33 3.09 -14.72
CA ALA A 341 21.59 3.01 -15.43
C ALA A 341 22.21 1.60 -15.35
N ASN A 342 22.21 1.00 -14.15
CA ASN A 342 22.70 -0.37 -13.93
C ASN A 342 21.88 -1.42 -14.70
N ILE A 343 20.56 -1.28 -14.72
CA ILE A 343 19.66 -2.18 -15.45
C ILE A 343 19.88 -2.07 -16.97
N LEU A 344 20.16 -0.87 -17.48
CA LEU A 344 20.44 -0.65 -18.91
C LEU A 344 21.82 -1.19 -19.35
N GLY A 345 22.74 -1.36 -18.41
CA GLY A 345 24.05 -2.00 -18.61
C GLY A 345 25.24 -1.03 -18.59
N ASN A 346 26.44 -1.58 -18.79
CA ASN A 346 27.72 -0.91 -18.53
C ASN A 346 27.88 0.48 -19.17
N GLU A 347 27.50 0.64 -20.45
CA GLU A 347 27.62 1.94 -21.12
C GLU A 347 26.73 3.00 -20.44
N ALA A 348 25.50 2.65 -20.09
CA ALA A 348 24.58 3.53 -19.38
C ALA A 348 25.08 3.85 -17.97
N SER A 349 25.54 2.82 -17.22
CA SER A 349 26.16 3.01 -15.90
C SER A 349 27.32 4.00 -15.93
N ILE A 350 28.23 3.90 -16.91
CA ILE A 350 29.35 4.83 -17.06
C ILE A 350 28.85 6.24 -17.40
N LYS A 351 27.93 6.38 -18.36
CA LYS A 351 27.45 7.70 -18.78
C LYS A 351 26.64 8.41 -17.70
N MET A 352 25.89 7.67 -16.89
CA MET A 352 25.01 8.16 -15.83
C MET A 352 25.62 8.03 -14.41
N GLN A 353 26.91 7.68 -14.29
CA GLN A 353 27.59 7.44 -13.00
C GLN A 353 27.49 8.63 -12.04
N SER A 354 27.42 9.86 -12.55
CA SER A 354 27.22 11.07 -11.76
C SER A 354 25.74 11.32 -11.43
N ALA A 355 25.00 10.28 -11.04
CA ALA A 355 23.59 10.38 -10.66
C ALA A 355 23.33 11.48 -9.60
N GLY A 356 24.30 11.73 -8.71
CA GLY A 356 24.28 12.80 -7.70
C GLY A 356 24.21 14.23 -8.24
N GLU A 357 24.58 14.45 -9.51
CA GLU A 357 24.51 15.77 -10.18
C GLU A 357 23.17 16.02 -10.85
N TRP A 358 22.30 15.01 -10.97
CA TRP A 358 20.99 15.20 -11.56
C TRP A 358 20.10 16.01 -10.61
N GLU A 359 19.41 16.99 -11.18
CA GLU A 359 18.52 17.89 -10.45
C GLU A 359 17.14 17.23 -10.30
N TYR A 360 16.65 17.10 -9.06
CA TYR A 360 15.28 16.68 -8.81
C TYR A 360 14.32 17.85 -9.03
N VAL A 361 13.31 17.63 -9.85
CA VAL A 361 12.35 18.65 -10.26
C VAL A 361 10.94 18.15 -9.98
N ALA A 362 10.21 18.84 -9.10
CA ALA A 362 8.79 18.61 -8.84
C ALA A 362 7.95 19.79 -9.37
N ARG A 363 6.78 19.50 -9.94
CA ARG A 363 5.83 20.49 -10.46
C ARG A 363 4.40 20.16 -10.06
N TRP A 364 3.58 21.19 -9.93
CA TRP A 364 2.13 21.05 -9.79
C TRP A 364 1.47 21.31 -11.14
N ASP A 365 0.82 20.29 -11.71
CA ASP A 365 -0.01 20.40 -12.92
C ASP A 365 -1.44 20.70 -12.48
N ALA A 366 -1.75 21.98 -12.27
CA ALA A 366 -3.05 22.43 -11.76
C ALA A 366 -4.21 22.03 -12.69
N LEU A 367 -3.97 21.97 -14.00
CA LEU A 367 -4.96 21.56 -14.99
C LEU A 367 -5.42 20.12 -14.78
N ARG A 368 -4.50 19.23 -14.39
CA ARG A 368 -4.78 17.80 -14.17
C ARG A 368 -4.78 17.40 -12.69
N LYS A 369 -4.70 18.36 -11.77
CA LYS A 369 -4.63 18.16 -10.31
C LYS A 369 -3.60 17.09 -9.91
N ARG A 370 -2.35 17.22 -10.34
CA ARG A 370 -1.31 16.23 -9.99
C ARG A 370 0.04 16.83 -9.70
N HIS A 371 0.79 16.21 -8.80
CA HIS A 371 2.23 16.40 -8.75
C HIS A 371 2.91 15.56 -9.81
N VAL A 372 3.93 16.13 -10.43
CA VAL A 372 4.78 15.42 -11.37
C VAL A 372 6.23 15.59 -10.98
N ARG A 373 6.98 14.49 -10.98
CA ARG A 373 8.37 14.42 -10.54
C ARG A 373 9.26 14.01 -11.69
N PHE A 374 10.38 14.71 -11.83
CA PHE A 374 11.37 14.51 -12.87
C PHE A 374 12.77 14.48 -12.29
N MET A 375 13.69 13.91 -13.07
CA MET A 375 15.11 14.21 -12.96
C MET A 375 15.56 14.97 -14.19
N LYS A 376 16.30 16.05 -13.99
CA LYS A 376 16.82 16.88 -15.06
C LYS A 376 18.30 16.60 -15.27
N ALA A 377 18.65 16.29 -16.52
CA ALA A 377 19.99 15.84 -16.88
C ALA A 377 21.04 16.97 -16.77
N PRO A 378 22.20 16.73 -16.14
CA PRO A 378 23.21 17.78 -15.93
C PRO A 378 24.05 18.07 -17.19
N ARG A 379 24.10 17.13 -18.15
CA ARG A 379 24.93 17.20 -19.36
C ARG A 379 24.36 16.35 -20.49
N ASN A 380 24.89 16.54 -21.71
CA ASN A 380 24.58 15.67 -22.85
C ASN A 380 25.16 14.28 -22.61
N MET A 381 24.38 13.25 -22.91
CA MET A 381 24.75 11.84 -22.78
C MET A 381 24.25 11.07 -24.01
N SER A 382 25.08 10.15 -24.49
CA SER A 382 24.73 9.19 -25.54
C SER A 382 25.35 7.85 -25.18
N PHE A 383 24.57 6.79 -25.27
CA PHE A 383 25.01 5.41 -25.03
C PHE A 383 24.14 4.45 -25.84
N ASP A 384 24.71 3.31 -26.20
CA ASP A 384 23.98 2.31 -26.96
C ASP A 384 23.46 1.21 -26.02
N VAL A 385 22.21 0.81 -26.22
CA VAL A 385 21.58 -0.29 -25.48
C VAL A 385 21.07 -1.34 -26.45
N ALA A 386 21.16 -2.62 -26.08
CA ALA A 386 20.55 -3.68 -26.87
C ALA A 386 19.02 -3.49 -26.92
N VAL A 387 18.40 -3.65 -28.08
CA VAL A 387 16.95 -3.45 -28.24
C VAL A 387 16.18 -4.56 -27.54
N ASP A 388 16.69 -5.79 -27.60
CA ASP A 388 16.23 -6.93 -26.83
C ASP A 388 17.44 -7.77 -26.38
N GLN A 389 17.25 -8.70 -25.43
CA GLN A 389 18.35 -9.49 -24.88
C GLN A 389 18.92 -10.55 -25.84
N CYS A 390 18.18 -10.90 -26.89
CA CYS A 390 18.52 -11.97 -27.84
C CYS A 390 19.10 -11.44 -29.15
N SER A 391 19.00 -10.13 -29.41
CA SER A 391 19.37 -9.46 -30.63
C SER A 391 20.71 -8.74 -30.49
N LYS A 392 21.51 -8.80 -31.55
CA LYS A 392 22.72 -8.00 -31.70
C LYS A 392 22.41 -6.53 -32.02
N SER A 393 21.15 -6.19 -32.28
CA SER A 393 20.74 -4.84 -32.63
C SER A 393 20.80 -3.95 -31.40
N LYS A 394 21.57 -2.87 -31.50
CA LYS A 394 21.60 -1.80 -30.51
C LYS A 394 20.80 -0.60 -31.00
N CYS A 395 20.19 0.13 -30.08
CA CYS A 395 19.67 1.47 -30.33
C CYS A 395 20.49 2.49 -29.54
N SER A 396 20.64 3.67 -30.11
CA SER A 396 21.36 4.77 -29.46
C SER A 396 20.39 5.65 -28.69
N ILE A 397 20.58 5.74 -27.38
CA ILE A 397 19.82 6.62 -26.50
C ILE A 397 20.57 7.93 -26.38
N LYS A 398 19.85 9.05 -26.59
CA LYS A 398 20.38 10.41 -26.41
C LYS A 398 19.59 11.14 -25.33
N ILE A 399 20.30 11.71 -24.37
CA ILE A 399 19.76 12.57 -23.32
C ILE A 399 20.47 13.92 -23.39
N CYS A 400 19.72 14.99 -23.61
CA CYS A 400 20.27 16.34 -23.69
C CYS A 400 20.46 16.96 -22.31
N LYS A 401 21.43 17.86 -22.16
CA LYS A 401 21.57 18.71 -20.98
C LYS A 401 20.27 19.48 -20.76
N GLY A 402 19.75 19.45 -19.53
CA GLY A 402 18.50 20.09 -19.16
C GLY A 402 17.23 19.33 -19.57
N GLU A 403 17.36 18.16 -20.20
CA GLU A 403 16.21 17.30 -20.49
C GLU A 403 15.59 16.75 -19.21
N HIS A 404 14.26 16.80 -19.11
CA HIS A 404 13.50 16.23 -18.01
C HIS A 404 13.14 14.78 -18.32
N ILE A 405 13.51 13.87 -17.42
CA ILE A 405 13.12 12.47 -17.44
C ILE A 405 12.04 12.28 -16.38
N PHE A 406 10.84 11.88 -16.80
CA PHE A 406 9.72 11.65 -15.89
C PHE A 406 10.01 10.47 -14.96
N LEU A 407 9.67 10.61 -13.68
CA LEU A 407 9.82 9.55 -12.68
C LEU A 407 8.47 9.00 -12.23
N SER A 408 7.59 9.90 -11.81
CA SER A 408 6.29 9.54 -11.27
C SER A 408 5.39 10.76 -11.19
N GLN A 409 4.11 10.50 -10.96
CA GLN A 409 3.11 11.51 -10.70
C GLN A 409 2.27 11.10 -9.49
N SER A 410 1.44 12.01 -8.98
CA SER A 410 0.44 11.70 -7.95
C SER A 410 -0.76 12.63 -8.15
N TYR A 411 -1.87 12.08 -8.65
CA TYR A 411 -3.14 12.77 -8.83
C TYR A 411 -3.81 13.07 -7.49
N LYS A 412 -4.56 14.16 -7.45
CA LYS A 412 -5.37 14.60 -6.32
C LYS A 412 -6.80 14.70 -6.83
N TYR A 413 -7.67 13.95 -6.18
CA TYR A 413 -9.07 13.83 -6.57
C TYR A 413 -9.93 14.56 -5.56
N ASP A 414 -11.04 15.13 -6.02
CA ASP A 414 -12.14 15.45 -5.13
C ASP A 414 -13.03 14.22 -4.88
N HIS A 415 -13.92 14.33 -3.90
CA HIS A 415 -14.76 13.21 -3.47
C HIS A 415 -15.64 12.66 -4.60
N ARG A 416 -16.19 13.54 -5.47
CA ARG A 416 -17.05 13.13 -6.59
C ARG A 416 -16.24 12.40 -7.67
N GLU A 417 -15.03 12.86 -7.96
CA GLU A 417 -14.12 12.18 -8.88
C GLU A 417 -13.81 10.76 -8.39
N LEU A 418 -13.58 10.58 -7.07
CA LEU A 418 -13.33 9.26 -6.48
C LEU A 418 -14.53 8.34 -6.57
N GLU A 419 -15.73 8.81 -6.22
CA GLU A 419 -16.96 8.01 -6.36
C GLU A 419 -17.16 7.51 -7.81
N MET A 420 -16.89 8.36 -8.79
CA MET A 420 -16.97 8.00 -10.21
C MET A 420 -15.89 6.97 -10.59
N LEU A 421 -14.64 7.15 -10.16
CA LEU A 421 -13.55 6.22 -10.42
C LEU A 421 -13.82 4.83 -9.82
N PHE A 422 -14.30 4.78 -8.58
CA PHE A 422 -14.68 3.52 -7.94
C PHE A 422 -15.84 2.85 -8.66
N ARG A 423 -16.84 3.65 -9.07
CA ARG A 423 -17.99 3.15 -9.82
C ARG A 423 -17.55 2.54 -11.15
N ASP A 424 -16.70 3.22 -11.89
CA ASP A 424 -16.17 2.73 -13.16
C ASP A 424 -15.31 1.46 -12.97
N ALA A 425 -14.70 1.28 -11.80
CA ALA A 425 -13.99 0.06 -11.42
C ALA A 425 -14.94 -1.10 -11.01
N GLY A 426 -16.25 -0.88 -10.91
CA GLY A 426 -17.23 -1.87 -10.44
C GLY A 426 -17.30 -1.99 -8.91
N LEU A 427 -16.91 -0.93 -8.21
CA LEU A 427 -16.86 -0.84 -6.75
C LEU A 427 -17.77 0.28 -6.24
N VAL A 428 -18.27 0.13 -5.02
CA VAL A 428 -19.04 1.15 -4.29
C VAL A 428 -18.42 1.43 -2.94
N VAL A 429 -18.53 2.70 -2.50
CA VAL A 429 -18.12 3.12 -1.17
C VAL A 429 -19.14 2.61 -0.15
N SER A 430 -18.70 1.70 0.73
CA SER A 430 -19.48 1.25 1.89
C SER A 430 -19.31 2.22 3.07
N ASN A 431 -18.07 2.65 3.31
CA ASN A 431 -17.72 3.53 4.41
C ASN A 431 -16.57 4.45 4.00
N GLU A 432 -16.47 5.60 4.67
CA GLU A 432 -15.43 6.59 4.48
C GLU A 432 -15.02 7.16 5.84
N TRP A 433 -13.73 7.43 5.97
CA TRP A 433 -13.13 8.14 7.09
C TRP A 433 -12.18 9.20 6.57
N SER A 434 -12.08 10.34 7.25
CA SER A 434 -11.22 11.45 6.84
C SER A 434 -10.40 11.99 8.00
N ASN A 435 -9.34 12.72 7.69
CA ASN A 435 -8.75 13.65 8.64
C ASN A 435 -9.71 14.83 8.90
N GLU A 436 -9.40 15.68 9.89
CA GLU A 436 -10.22 16.86 10.22
C GLU A 436 -10.39 17.84 9.05
N ARG A 437 -9.43 17.87 8.11
CA ARG A 437 -9.45 18.77 6.95
C ARG A 437 -10.26 18.22 5.78
N GLY A 438 -10.63 16.93 5.80
CA GLY A 438 -11.31 16.26 4.69
C GLY A 438 -10.44 16.03 3.44
N ASP A 439 -9.11 16.08 3.57
CA ASP A 439 -8.18 16.00 2.43
C ASP A 439 -7.19 14.81 2.48
N SER A 440 -7.30 13.98 3.52
CA SER A 440 -6.79 12.61 3.54
C SER A 440 -7.96 11.70 3.86
N LEU A 441 -8.23 10.73 2.97
CA LEU A 441 -9.42 9.89 3.00
C LEU A 441 -9.03 8.41 3.05
N LEU A 442 -9.83 7.63 3.76
CA LEU A 442 -9.78 6.18 3.80
C LEU A 442 -11.17 5.67 3.41
N PHE A 443 -11.25 4.83 2.39
CA PHE A 443 -12.51 4.27 1.90
C PHE A 443 -12.52 2.76 2.10
N LEU A 444 -13.66 2.24 2.54
CA LEU A 444 -13.99 0.83 2.45
C LEU A 444 -14.84 0.62 1.21
N LEU A 445 -14.27 -0.06 0.21
CA LEU A 445 -14.94 -0.37 -1.04
C LEU A 445 -15.44 -1.80 -1.04
N THR A 446 -16.62 -2.02 -1.61
CA THR A 446 -17.19 -3.35 -1.86
C THR A 446 -17.59 -3.47 -3.32
N LYS A 447 -17.77 -4.70 -3.79
CA LYS A 447 -18.20 -4.97 -5.16
C LYS A 447 -19.68 -4.60 -5.34
N MET A 448 -20.02 -4.00 -6.48
CA MET A 448 -21.41 -3.73 -6.87
C MET A 448 -22.26 -4.98 -7.07
#